data_AF-A0A1W9R738-F1
#
_entry.id   AF-A0A1W9R738-F1
#
_cell.length_a   1.000
_cell.length_b   1.000
_cell.length_c   1.000
_cell.angle_alpha   90.00
_cell.angle_beta   90.00
_cell.angle_gamma   90.00
#
_symmetry.space_group_name_H-M   'P 1'
#
loop_
_entity.id
_entity.type
_entity.pdbx_description
1 polymer ?
#
loop_
_entity_poly.entity_id
_entity_poly.type
_entity_poly.pdbx_seq_one_letter_code
_entity_poly.pdbx_strand_id
1 'polypeptide(L)'
;MRESLAIKVGKFQNNYKLIFILLIFFLLDVIKPLGFSLNTEFVMLGIIFLSINFSFPFSLFTSFAFGILRDIFSPLFPNFSLQLVLLSLFIKYLDRHLPPHPLSDISKAGFAILGYVAINSLLRQKLSLIFSISFFLHSFVCFFLIKYFLERWMFNLSGR
;
A
#
# COMPACT_ATOMS: atom_id res chain seq x y z
N MET A 1 28.02 -15.86 13.23
CA MET A 1 26.77 -15.73 14.03
C MET A 1 26.40 -14.29 14.41
N ARG A 2 27.32 -13.29 14.36
CA ARG A 2 27.00 -11.87 14.60
C ARG A 2 26.40 -11.12 13.39
N GLU A 3 26.67 -11.56 12.16
CA GLU A 3 26.09 -10.95 10.93
C GLU A 3 24.58 -11.15 10.79
N SER A 4 24.05 -12.25 11.33
CA SER A 4 22.60 -12.53 11.34
C SER A 4 21.82 -11.52 12.20
N LEU A 5 22.42 -11.03 13.30
CA LEU A 5 21.79 -10.06 14.19
C LEU A 5 21.80 -8.65 13.60
N ALA A 6 22.87 -8.24 12.93
CA ALA A 6 22.95 -6.92 12.28
C ALA A 6 21.93 -6.76 11.15
N ILE A 7 21.73 -7.80 10.32
CA ILE A 7 20.71 -7.81 9.27
C ILE A 7 19.30 -7.77 9.87
N LYS A 8 19.07 -8.48 10.99
CA LYS A 8 17.77 -8.51 11.69
C LYS A 8 17.45 -7.17 12.36
N VAL A 9 18.45 -6.52 12.97
CA VAL A 9 18.32 -5.21 13.64
C VAL A 9 18.13 -4.08 12.62
N GLY A 10 18.86 -4.08 11.49
CA GLY A 10 18.64 -3.14 10.38
C GLY A 10 17.24 -3.27 9.76
N LYS A 11 16.71 -4.50 9.68
CA LYS A 11 15.33 -4.76 9.24
C LYS A 11 14.30 -4.26 10.26
N PHE A 12 14.56 -4.42 11.57
CA PHE A 12 13.68 -3.93 12.63
C PHE A 12 13.63 -2.40 12.70
N GLN A 13 14.76 -1.72 12.50
CA GLN A 13 14.78 -0.25 12.48
C GLN A 13 14.00 0.34 11.29
N ASN A 14 13.95 -0.36 10.16
CA ASN A 14 13.14 0.12 9.03
C ASN A 14 11.64 -0.12 9.24
N ASN A 15 11.24 -1.07 10.10
CA ASN A 15 9.82 -1.36 10.33
C ASN A 15 9.08 -0.22 11.06
N TYR A 16 9.69 0.43 12.06
CA TYR A 16 9.02 1.54 12.78
C TYR A 16 8.83 2.76 11.87
N LYS A 17 9.80 3.02 10.98
CA LYS A 17 9.74 4.08 9.97
C LYS A 17 8.56 3.86 9.01
N LEU A 18 8.35 2.62 8.58
CA LEU A 18 7.25 2.27 7.68
C LEU A 18 5.89 2.41 8.36
N ILE A 19 5.78 1.98 9.63
CA ILE A 19 4.55 2.15 10.41
C ILE A 19 4.24 3.64 10.58
N PHE A 20 5.25 4.47 10.87
CA PHE A 20 5.10 5.91 10.98
C PHE A 20 4.62 6.54 9.66
N ILE A 21 5.14 6.09 8.52
CA ILE A 21 4.67 6.55 7.21
C ILE A 21 3.25 6.12 6.90
N LEU A 22 2.90 4.86 7.21
CA LEU A 22 1.51 4.42 7.07
C LEU A 22 0.56 5.25 7.94
N LEU A 23 1.00 5.68 9.12
CA LEU A 23 0.26 6.61 9.97
C LEU A 23 0.07 7.97 9.29
N ILE A 24 1.12 8.51 8.65
CA ILE A 24 1.00 9.74 7.87
C ILE A 24 0.00 9.55 6.72
N PHE A 25 0.09 8.47 5.97
CA PHE A 25 -0.87 8.15 4.89
C PHE A 25 -2.29 8.02 5.41
N PHE A 26 -2.47 7.40 6.57
CA PHE A 26 -3.77 7.31 7.24
C PHE A 26 -4.31 8.70 7.60
N LEU A 27 -3.48 9.59 8.16
CA LEU A 27 -3.88 10.96 8.45
C LEU A 27 -4.23 11.74 7.18
N LEU A 28 -3.47 11.59 6.09
CA LEU A 28 -3.80 12.21 4.80
C LEU A 28 -5.17 11.75 4.29
N ASP A 29 -5.46 10.44 4.41
CA ASP A 29 -6.73 9.85 4.02
C ASP A 29 -7.92 10.27 4.91
N VAL A 30 -7.69 10.60 6.19
CA VAL A 30 -8.74 11.00 7.15
C VAL A 30 -9.00 12.51 7.09
N ILE A 31 -7.96 13.35 7.11
CA ILE A 31 -8.09 14.80 7.22
C ILE A 31 -8.69 15.39 5.92
N LYS A 32 -8.54 14.69 4.79
CA LYS A 32 -9.19 15.00 3.49
C LYS A 32 -8.95 16.40 2.86
N PRO A 33 -7.93 17.24 3.17
CA PRO A 33 -7.73 18.46 2.40
C PRO A 33 -7.27 18.13 0.96
N LEU A 34 -6.54 17.02 0.79
CA LEU A 34 -6.08 16.51 -0.50
C LEU A 34 -7.07 15.56 -1.18
N GLY A 35 -8.04 15.01 -0.44
CA GLY A 35 -9.06 14.11 -0.98
C GLY A 35 -10.05 14.78 -1.93
N PHE A 36 -10.10 16.11 -1.96
CA PHE A 36 -10.85 16.89 -2.96
C PHE A 36 -10.06 17.11 -4.26
N SER A 37 -8.73 17.01 -4.23
CA SER A 37 -7.86 17.24 -5.39
C SER A 37 -7.40 15.94 -6.05
N LEU A 38 -7.06 14.92 -5.24
CA LEU A 38 -6.56 13.64 -5.70
C LEU A 38 -7.55 12.54 -5.36
N ASN A 39 -8.11 11.92 -6.39
CA ASN A 39 -8.88 10.68 -6.28
C ASN A 39 -7.94 9.49 -5.99
N THR A 40 -7.35 9.42 -4.80
CA THR A 40 -6.50 8.31 -4.39
C THR A 40 -6.62 8.02 -2.90
N GLU A 41 -6.21 6.82 -2.50
CA GLU A 41 -6.18 6.39 -1.10
C GLU A 41 -4.74 6.04 -0.74
N PHE A 42 -4.11 6.87 0.10
CA PHE A 42 -2.70 6.78 0.43
C PHE A 42 -2.38 5.53 1.26
N VAL A 43 -3.27 5.11 2.15
CA VAL A 43 -3.10 3.86 2.92
C VAL A 43 -3.07 2.66 1.98
N MET A 44 -3.98 2.61 0.99
CA MET A 44 -3.97 1.55 -0.03
C MET A 44 -2.62 1.51 -0.76
N LEU A 45 -2.11 2.65 -1.21
CA LEU A 45 -0.80 2.74 -1.89
C LEU A 45 0.35 2.27 -0.99
N GLY A 46 0.34 2.64 0.29
CA GLY A 46 1.31 2.17 1.28
C GLY A 46 1.27 0.66 1.47
N ILE A 47 0.08 0.06 1.53
CA ILE A 47 -0.09 -1.40 1.62
C ILE A 47 0.37 -2.11 0.34
N ILE A 48 0.15 -1.52 -0.84
CA ILE A 48 0.68 -2.05 -2.10
C ILE A 48 2.21 -2.08 -2.04
N PHE A 49 2.83 -0.97 -1.65
CA PHE A 49 4.29 -0.88 -1.51
C PHE A 49 4.85 -1.92 -0.55
N LEU A 50 4.23 -2.07 0.64
CA LEU A 50 4.66 -3.07 1.61
C LEU A 50 4.48 -4.50 1.12
N SER A 51 3.37 -4.78 0.45
CA SER A 51 3.07 -6.12 -0.07
C SER A 51 4.02 -6.51 -1.21
N ILE A 52 4.57 -5.56 -1.96
CA ILE A 52 5.60 -5.85 -2.98
C ILE A 52 6.96 -6.07 -2.32
N ASN A 53 7.36 -5.23 -1.36
CA ASN A 53 8.76 -5.16 -0.91
C ASN A 53 9.08 -5.91 0.39
N PHE A 54 8.07 -6.28 1.19
CA PHE A 54 8.27 -6.85 2.54
C PHE A 54 7.69 -8.26 2.67
N SER A 55 7.98 -8.91 3.81
CA SER A 55 7.53 -10.28 4.07
C SER A 55 6.01 -10.37 4.17
N PHE A 56 5.46 -11.49 3.71
CA PHE A 56 4.02 -11.78 3.72
C PHE A 56 3.34 -11.57 5.09
N PRO A 57 3.89 -12.07 6.22
CA PRO A 57 3.26 -11.89 7.52
C PRO A 57 3.22 -10.42 7.94
N PHE A 58 4.26 -9.65 7.61
CA PHE A 58 4.33 -8.23 7.96
C PHE A 58 3.31 -7.43 7.14
N SER A 59 3.28 -7.62 5.81
CA SER A 59 2.34 -6.91 4.94
C SER A 59 0.89 -7.19 5.33
N LEU A 60 0.56 -8.45 5.62
CA LEU A 60 -0.79 -8.87 5.99
C LEU A 60 -1.21 -8.34 7.36
N PHE A 61 -0.31 -8.35 8.34
CA PHE A 61 -0.59 -7.73 9.65
C PHE A 61 -0.84 -6.23 9.52
N THR A 62 0.01 -5.52 8.77
CA THR A 62 -0.15 -4.07 8.57
C THR A 62 -1.43 -3.72 7.80
N SER A 63 -1.80 -4.50 6.77
CA SER A 63 -3.02 -4.26 6.01
C SER A 63 -4.28 -4.45 6.85
N PHE A 64 -4.30 -5.49 7.69
CA PHE A 64 -5.39 -5.73 8.63
C PHE A 64 -5.48 -4.62 9.69
N ALA A 65 -4.36 -4.26 10.34
CA ALA A 65 -4.34 -3.26 11.40
C ALA A 65 -4.78 -1.87 10.90
N PHE A 66 -4.21 -1.38 9.80
CA PHE A 66 -4.60 -0.10 9.22
C PHE A 66 -5.99 -0.13 8.58
N GLY A 67 -6.41 -1.29 8.10
CA GLY A 67 -7.78 -1.52 7.65
C GLY A 67 -8.82 -1.36 8.76
N ILE A 68 -8.59 -1.97 9.92
CA ILE A 68 -9.46 -1.81 11.10
C ILE A 68 -9.49 -0.33 11.53
N LEU A 69 -8.32 0.32 11.59
CA LEU A 69 -8.27 1.75 11.91
C LEU A 69 -9.11 2.55 10.92
N ARG A 70 -9.07 2.25 9.62
CA ARG A 70 -9.89 2.94 8.63
C ARG A 70 -11.39 2.69 8.83
N ASP A 71 -11.77 1.45 9.11
CA ASP A 71 -13.17 1.10 9.36
C ASP A 71 -13.74 1.83 10.59
N ILE A 72 -12.95 1.97 11.67
CA ILE A 72 -13.35 2.71 12.89
C ILE A 72 -13.59 4.20 12.59
N PHE A 73 -12.71 4.82 11.79
CA PHE A 73 -12.81 6.26 11.48
C PHE A 73 -13.75 6.58 10.30
N SER A 74 -14.18 5.57 9.53
CA SER A 74 -15.09 5.72 8.39
C SER A 74 -16.23 4.70 8.46
N PRO A 75 -17.13 4.80 9.47
CA PRO A 75 -18.14 3.77 9.77
C PRO A 75 -19.17 3.54 8.66
N LEU A 76 -19.28 4.45 7.69
CA LEU A 76 -20.18 4.33 6.54
C LEU A 76 -19.82 3.16 5.59
N PHE A 77 -18.60 2.63 5.65
CA PHE A 77 -18.13 1.55 4.77
C PHE A 77 -17.19 0.59 5.52
N PRO A 78 -17.69 -0.32 6.37
CA PRO A 78 -16.89 -1.12 7.31
C PRO A 78 -16.13 -2.30 6.67
N ASN A 79 -15.79 -2.20 5.38
CA ASN A 79 -15.18 -3.28 4.62
C ASN A 79 -13.74 -2.96 4.16
N PHE A 80 -13.14 -1.84 4.60
CA PHE A 80 -11.79 -1.48 4.19
C PHE A 80 -10.75 -2.49 4.68
N SER A 81 -10.89 -3.01 5.90
CA SER A 81 -10.03 -4.09 6.41
C SER A 81 -10.00 -5.30 5.49
N LEU A 82 -11.17 -5.80 5.11
CA LEU A 82 -11.30 -6.93 4.19
C LEU A 82 -10.70 -6.60 2.81
N GLN A 83 -10.95 -5.40 2.29
CA GLN A 83 -10.40 -4.95 1.00
C GLN A 83 -8.86 -4.93 1.00
N LEU A 84 -8.24 -4.35 2.04
CA LEU A 84 -6.77 -4.26 2.13
C LEU A 84 -6.11 -5.63 2.36
N VAL A 85 -6.77 -6.53 3.10
CA VAL A 85 -6.29 -7.91 3.25
C VAL A 85 -6.35 -8.65 1.92
N LEU A 86 -7.48 -8.62 1.21
CA LEU A 86 -7.62 -9.23 -0.11
C LEU A 86 -6.60 -8.67 -1.11
N LEU A 87 -6.38 -7.36 -1.08
CA LEU A 87 -5.38 -6.70 -1.91
C LEU A 87 -3.97 -7.22 -1.61
N SER A 88 -3.59 -7.35 -0.33
CA SER A 88 -2.28 -7.89 0.06
C SER A 88 -2.10 -9.34 -0.39
N LEU A 89 -3.13 -10.17 -0.23
CA LEU A 89 -3.14 -11.56 -0.72
C LEU A 89 -2.98 -11.61 -2.25
N PHE A 90 -3.71 -10.76 -2.98
CA PHE A 90 -3.65 -10.68 -4.44
C PHE A 90 -2.25 -10.27 -4.93
N ILE A 91 -1.62 -9.26 -4.31
CA ILE A 91 -0.25 -8.87 -4.65
C ILE A 91 0.71 -10.02 -4.42
N LYS A 92 0.56 -10.75 -3.32
CA LYS A 92 1.42 -11.89 -2.98
C LYS A 92 1.20 -13.09 -3.90
N TYR A 93 0.00 -13.24 -4.43
CA TYR A 93 -0.27 -14.15 -5.53
C TYR A 93 0.47 -13.71 -6.81
N LEU A 94 0.39 -12.42 -7.20
CA LEU A 94 1.12 -11.89 -8.36
C LEU A 94 2.64 -12.03 -8.21
N ASP A 95 3.16 -11.83 -7.00
CA ASP A 95 4.59 -11.93 -6.68
C ASP A 95 5.14 -13.35 -6.90
N ARG A 96 4.30 -14.38 -6.73
CA ARG A 96 4.68 -15.78 -7.02
C ARG A 96 4.66 -16.13 -8.50
N HIS A 97 3.87 -15.41 -9.30
CA HIS A 97 3.64 -15.75 -10.72
C HIS A 97 4.39 -14.84 -11.68
N LEU A 98 4.78 -13.63 -11.26
CA LEU A 98 5.54 -12.69 -12.07
C LEU A 98 7.03 -12.79 -11.75
N PRO A 99 7.92 -12.65 -12.76
CA PRO A 99 9.36 -12.72 -12.55
C PRO A 99 9.84 -11.57 -11.64
N PRO A 100 10.91 -11.75 -10.84
CA PRO A 100 11.47 -10.70 -10.01
C PRO A 100 12.28 -9.71 -10.88
N HIS A 101 11.62 -8.68 -11.42
CA HIS A 101 12.23 -7.67 -12.28
C HIS A 101 11.65 -6.29 -11.93
N PRO A 102 12.40 -5.16 -12.02
CA PRO A 102 11.87 -3.83 -11.70
C PRO A 102 10.59 -3.46 -12.47
N LEU A 103 10.50 -3.89 -13.73
CA LEU A 103 9.30 -3.72 -14.56
C LEU A 103 8.11 -4.56 -14.06
N SER A 104 8.35 -5.70 -13.41
CA SER A 104 7.27 -6.51 -12.85
C SER A 104 6.65 -5.87 -11.62
N ASP A 105 7.40 -5.10 -10.82
CA ASP A 105 6.83 -4.33 -9.71
C ASP A 105 5.84 -3.27 -10.19
N ILE A 106 6.12 -2.66 -11.34
CA ILE A 106 5.22 -1.71 -12.01
C ILE A 106 3.93 -2.44 -12.41
N SER A 107 4.05 -3.59 -13.05
CA SER A 107 2.90 -4.42 -13.43
C SER A 107 2.10 -4.88 -12.21
N LYS A 108 2.77 -5.33 -11.14
CA LYS A 108 2.14 -5.73 -9.87
C LYS A 108 1.34 -4.59 -9.27
N ALA A 109 1.92 -3.39 -9.19
CA ALA A 109 1.24 -2.21 -8.68
C ALA A 109 0.02 -1.83 -9.54
N GLY A 110 0.18 -1.83 -10.87
CA GLY A 110 -0.92 -1.58 -11.80
C GLY A 110 -2.07 -2.57 -11.64
N PHE A 111 -1.77 -3.87 -11.63
CA PHE A 111 -2.77 -4.91 -11.39
C PHE A 111 -3.40 -4.80 -9.99
N ALA A 112 -2.63 -4.46 -8.97
CA ALA A 112 -3.15 -4.28 -7.62
C ALA A 112 -4.16 -3.13 -7.55
N ILE A 113 -3.86 -1.98 -8.18
CA ILE A 113 -4.80 -0.85 -8.24
C ILE A 113 -6.07 -1.23 -9.01
N LEU A 114 -5.95 -1.93 -10.14
CA LEU A 114 -7.11 -2.43 -10.89
C LEU A 114 -7.93 -3.43 -10.06
N GLY A 115 -7.27 -4.35 -9.37
CA GLY A 115 -7.89 -5.31 -8.46
C GLY A 115 -8.62 -4.61 -7.32
N TYR A 116 -8.04 -3.56 -6.75
CA TYR A 116 -8.68 -2.73 -5.74
C TYR A 116 -9.96 -2.07 -6.26
N VAL A 117 -9.90 -1.44 -7.44
CA VAL A 117 -11.07 -0.84 -8.09
C VAL A 117 -12.16 -1.88 -8.34
N ALA A 118 -11.79 -3.08 -8.82
CA ALA A 118 -12.73 -4.17 -9.06
C ALA A 118 -13.40 -4.66 -7.76
N ILE A 119 -12.62 -4.90 -6.70
CA ILE A 119 -13.15 -5.30 -5.38
C ILE A 119 -14.08 -4.23 -4.83
N ASN A 120 -13.67 -2.97 -4.87
CA ASN A 120 -14.46 -1.86 -4.34
C ASN A 120 -15.77 -1.66 -5.13
N SER A 121 -15.71 -1.85 -6.44
CA SER A 121 -16.89 -1.86 -7.33
C SER A 121 -17.89 -2.95 -6.93
N LEU A 122 -17.42 -4.18 -6.74
CA LEU A 122 -18.27 -5.31 -6.36
C LEU A 122 -18.96 -5.06 -5.01
N LEU A 123 -18.24 -4.49 -4.05
CA LEU A 123 -18.75 -4.24 -2.71
C LEU A 123 -19.71 -3.06 -2.63
N ARG A 124 -19.53 -2.02 -3.46
CA ARG A 124 -20.35 -0.78 -3.40
C ARG A 124 -21.44 -0.69 -4.46
N GLN A 125 -21.49 -1.63 -5.41
CA GLN A 125 -22.47 -1.70 -6.50
C GLN A 125 -22.60 -0.41 -7.35
N LYS A 126 -21.59 0.47 -7.30
CA LYS A 126 -21.55 1.73 -8.04
C LYS A 126 -20.21 1.85 -8.75
N LEU A 127 -20.25 1.81 -10.08
CA LEU A 127 -19.11 2.06 -10.95
C LEU A 127 -19.35 3.33 -11.76
N SER A 128 -18.54 4.35 -11.52
CA SER A 128 -18.35 5.42 -12.49
C SER A 128 -17.03 5.16 -13.21
N LEU A 129 -17.09 4.89 -14.51
CA LEU A 129 -15.90 4.62 -15.33
C LEU A 129 -14.91 5.81 -15.28
N ILE A 130 -15.44 7.04 -15.32
CA ILE A 130 -14.64 8.27 -15.25
C ILE A 130 -13.89 8.33 -13.91
N PHE A 131 -14.58 8.01 -12.81
CA PHE A 131 -13.95 7.96 -11.50
C PHE A 131 -12.87 6.86 -11.45
N SER A 132 -13.15 5.67 -11.95
CA SER A 132 -12.19 4.56 -11.96
C SER A 132 -10.92 4.87 -12.75
N ILE A 133 -11.05 5.50 -13.93
CA ILE A 133 -9.90 5.90 -14.76
C ILE A 133 -9.08 6.99 -14.06
N SER A 134 -9.75 8.03 -13.54
CA SER A 134 -9.08 9.10 -12.77
C SER A 134 -8.38 8.54 -11.53
N PHE A 135 -9.05 7.66 -10.79
CA PHE A 135 -8.50 7.00 -9.61
C PHE A 135 -7.28 6.16 -9.95
N PHE A 136 -7.34 5.39 -11.03
CA PHE A 136 -6.21 4.59 -11.50
C PHE A 136 -5.01 5.47 -11.84
N LEU A 137 -5.20 6.50 -12.66
CA LEU A 137 -4.11 7.40 -13.08
C LEU A 137 -3.47 8.12 -11.89
N HIS A 138 -4.28 8.72 -11.01
CA HIS A 138 -3.77 9.41 -9.82
C HIS A 138 -3.04 8.44 -8.89
N SER A 139 -3.63 7.29 -8.59
CA SER A 139 -3.02 6.28 -7.72
C SER A 139 -1.73 5.73 -8.30
N PHE A 140 -1.67 5.53 -9.62
CA PHE A 140 -0.47 5.05 -10.29
C PHE A 140 0.66 6.08 -10.20
N VAL A 141 0.40 7.36 -10.49
CA VAL A 141 1.40 8.43 -10.36
C VAL A 141 1.85 8.60 -8.90
N CYS A 142 0.91 8.64 -7.95
CA CYS A 142 1.21 8.74 -6.53
C CYS A 142 2.02 7.53 -6.03
N PHE A 143 1.74 6.33 -6.53
CA PHE A 143 2.51 5.12 -6.18
C PHE A 143 4.00 5.30 -6.51
N PHE A 144 4.32 5.81 -7.71
CA PHE A 144 5.72 6.02 -8.11
C PHE A 144 6.41 7.10 -7.28
N LEU A 145 5.69 8.19 -6.98
CA LEU A 145 6.22 9.24 -6.09
C LEU A 145 6.53 8.65 -4.71
N ILE A 146 5.58 7.92 -4.12
CA ILE A 146 5.75 7.26 -2.83
C ILE A 146 6.92 6.27 -2.89
N LYS A 147 6.97 5.39 -3.90
CA LYS A 147 8.05 4.42 -4.09
C LYS A 147 9.40 5.12 -4.12
N TYR A 148 9.55 6.16 -4.94
CA TYR A 148 10.78 6.93 -5.06
C TYR A 148 11.19 7.57 -3.72
N PHE A 149 10.26 8.25 -3.03
CA PHE A 149 10.55 8.87 -1.74
C PHE A 149 10.92 7.84 -0.67
N LEU A 150 10.22 6.70 -0.61
CA LEU A 150 10.47 5.65 0.38
C LEU A 150 11.79 4.94 0.15
N GLU A 151 12.09 4.56 -1.09
CA GLU A 151 13.37 3.96 -1.43
C GLU A 151 14.50 4.93 -1.07
N ARG A 152 14.41 6.18 -1.51
CA ARG A 152 15.43 7.19 -1.19
C ARG A 152 15.60 7.36 0.32
N TRP A 153 14.51 7.47 1.08
CA TRP A 153 14.59 7.69 2.53
C TRP A 153 15.09 6.48 3.31
N MET A 154 14.70 5.25 2.90
CA MET A 154 15.18 4.02 3.51
C MET A 154 16.64 3.72 3.18
N PHE A 155 17.09 3.96 1.93
CA PHE A 155 18.45 3.64 1.47
C PHE A 155 19.48 4.75 1.77
N ASN A 156 19.10 6.03 1.87
CA ASN A 156 20.06 7.08 2.26
C ASN A 156 20.55 6.96 3.72
N LEU A 157 19.88 6.16 4.57
CA LEU A 157 20.26 6.00 5.97
C LEU A 157 21.19 4.80 6.21
N SER A 158 21.44 3.95 5.19
CA SER A 158 22.42 2.85 5.27
C SER A 158 23.80 3.19 4.71
N GLY A 159 24.01 4.45 4.30
CA GLY A 159 25.27 4.96 3.75
C GLY A 159 26.15 5.73 4.75
N ARG A 160 25.98 5.50 6.06
CA ARG A 160 26.88 6.01 7.11
C ARG A 160 27.24 4.91 8.08
#